data_AF-X5X3M3-F1
#
_entry.id   AF-X5X3M3-F1
#
_cell.length_a   1.000
_cell.length_b   1.000
_cell.length_c   1.000
_cell.angle_alpha   90.00
_cell.angle_beta   90.00
_cell.angle_gamma   90.00
#
_symmetry.space_group_name_H-M   'P 1'
#
loop_
_entity.id
_entity.type
_entity.pdbx_description
1 polymer ?
#
loop_
_entity_poly.entity_id
_entity_poly.type
_entity_poly.pdbx_seq_one_letter_code
_entity_poly.pdbx_strand_id
1 'polypeptide(L)' 'MMSEAERRLVQRLIEETDITEPQALELIALLGANWSSLMREAKGIKHNLTSPALPQSRT' A
#
# COMPACT_ATOMS: atom_id res chain seq x y z
N MET A 1 9.99 12.64 -15.14
CA MET A 1 9.78 11.30 -15.72
C MET A 1 10.04 10.29 -14.62
N MET A 2 9.12 9.34 -14.37
CA MET A 2 9.37 8.26 -13.40
C MET A 2 10.52 7.40 -13.87
N SER A 3 11.41 7.06 -12.95
CA SER A 3 12.56 6.22 -13.20
C SER A 3 12.11 4.78 -13.40
N GLU A 4 12.86 4.00 -14.19
CA GLU A 4 12.58 2.56 -14.38
C GLU A 4 12.60 1.80 -13.05
N ALA A 5 13.45 2.23 -12.11
CA ALA A 5 13.50 1.69 -10.76
C ALA A 5 12.18 1.90 -10.00
N GLU A 6 11.56 3.07 -10.10
CA GLU A 6 10.28 3.37 -9.45
C GLU A 6 9.16 2.51 -10.03
N ARG A 7 9.10 2.34 -11.35
CA ARG A 7 8.11 1.46 -12.00
C ARG A 7 8.22 0.01 -11.55
N ARG A 8 9.45 -0.52 -11.45
CA ARG A 8 9.68 -1.87 -10.90
C ARG A 8 9.28 -1.97 -9.44
N LEU A 9 9.52 -0.92 -8.66
CA LEU A 9 9.14 -0.87 -7.25
C LEU A 9 7.62 -0.88 -7.09
N VAL A 10 6.90 -0.08 -7.89
CA VAL A 10 5.43 -0.04 -7.94
C VAL A 10 4.85 -1.39 -8.28
N GLN A 11 5.30 -2.01 -9.39
CA GLN A 11 4.81 -3.32 -9.81
C GLN A 11 5.02 -4.37 -8.73
N ARG A 12 6.23 -4.44 -8.18
CA ARG A 12 6.54 -5.38 -7.10
C ARG A 12 5.67 -5.14 -5.86
N LEU A 13 5.38 -3.88 -5.54
CA LEU A 13 4.53 -3.54 -4.39
C LEU A 13 3.09 -4.01 -4.61
N ILE A 14 2.54 -3.86 -5.82
CA ILE A 14 1.19 -4.34 -6.18
C ILE A 14 1.13 -5.88 -6.25
N GLU A 15 2.22 -6.54 -6.63
CA GLU A 15 2.27 -8.01 -6.66
C GLU A 15 2.37 -8.61 -5.26
N GLU A 16 3.21 -8.02 -4.40
CA GLU A 16 3.45 -8.49 -3.03
C GLU A 16 2.37 -8.01 -2.04
N THR A 17 1.60 -7.00 -2.42
CA THR A 17 0.57 -6.38 -1.58
C THR A 17 -0.67 -6.11 -2.41
N ASP A 18 -1.85 -6.36 -1.87
CA ASP A 18 -3.13 -6.22 -2.58
C ASP A 18 -3.57 -4.74 -2.71
N ILE A 19 -2.62 -3.82 -2.87
CA ILE A 19 -2.86 -2.38 -2.99
C ILE A 19 -2.90 -1.97 -4.46
N THR A 20 -3.54 -0.83 -4.74
CA THR A 20 -3.65 -0.32 -6.11
C THR A 20 -2.42 0.49 -6.53
N GLU A 21 -2.18 0.63 -7.84
CA GLU A 21 -1.11 1.46 -8.39
C GLU A 21 -1.05 2.89 -7.81
N PRO A 22 -2.14 3.66 -7.72
CA PRO A 22 -2.10 4.98 -7.09
C PRO A 22 -1.70 4.93 -5.61
N GLN A 23 -2.08 3.89 -4.85
CA GLN A 23 -1.64 3.72 -3.46
C GLN A 23 -0.15 3.40 -3.38
N ALA A 24 0.35 2.54 -4.28
CA ALA A 24 1.77 2.24 -4.36
C ALA A 24 2.60 3.49 -4.69
N LEU A 25 2.13 4.31 -5.63
CA LEU A 25 2.77 5.57 -5.99
C LEU A 25 2.80 6.57 -4.84
N GLU A 26 1.69 6.70 -4.11
CA GLU A 26 1.61 7.55 -2.93
C GLU A 26 2.59 7.10 -1.84
N LEU A 27 2.64 5.79 -1.54
CA LEU A 27 3.58 5.24 -0.58
C LEU A 27 5.05 5.48 -0.97
N ILE A 28 5.37 5.34 -2.26
CA ILE A 28 6.72 5.62 -2.77
C ILE A 28 7.05 7.11 -2.70
N ALA A 29 6.09 7.98 -2.99
CA ALA A 29 6.27 9.42 -2.86
C ALA A 29 6.48 9.85 -1.39
N LEU A 30 5.82 9.18 -0.45
CA LEU A 30 5.89 9.47 0.98
C LEU A 30 7.12 8.88 1.67
N LEU A 31 7.48 7.63 1.36
CA LEU A 31 8.48 6.84 2.09
C LEU A 31 9.78 6.64 1.28
N GLY A 32 9.78 7.00 0.00
CA GLY A 32 10.86 6.72 -0.93
C GLY A 32 10.99 5.23 -1.25
N ALA A 33 12.19 4.81 -1.67
CA ALA A 33 12.46 3.44 -2.13
C ALA A 33 12.73 2.43 -0.98
N ASN A 34 12.36 2.73 0.27
CA ASN A 34 12.58 1.84 1.40
C ASN A 34 11.54 0.71 1.44
N TRP A 35 11.91 -0.45 0.89
CA TRP A 35 11.05 -1.62 0.77
C TRP A 35 10.39 -2.06 2.10
N SER A 36 11.13 -2.06 3.21
CA SER A 36 10.60 -2.45 4.52
C SER A 36 9.46 -1.53 5.01
N SER A 37 9.59 -0.22 4.78
CA SER A 37 8.55 0.75 5.14
C SER A 37 7.34 0.62 4.21
N LEU A 38 7.58 0.51 2.91
CA LEU A 38 6.52 0.32 1.90
C LEU A 38 5.67 -0.92 2.22
N MET A 39 6.30 -2.05 2.54
CA MET A 39 5.62 -3.30 2.91
C MET A 39 4.77 -3.17 4.18
N ARG A 40 5.23 -2.40 5.17
CA ARG A 40 4.48 -2.18 6.42
C ARG A 40 3.21 -1.38 6.15
N GLU A 41 3.35 -0.24 5.48
CA GLU A 41 2.23 0.66 5.21
C GLU A 41 1.24 0.02 4.23
N ALA A 42 1.72 -0.64 3.18
CA ALA A 42 0.88 -1.37 2.23
C ALA A 42 0.03 -2.46 2.91
N LYS A 43 0.61 -3.23 3.86
CA LYS A 43 -0.15 -4.19 4.68
C LYS A 43 -1.13 -3.49 5.63
N GLY A 44 -0.78 -2.31 6.14
CA GLY A 44 -1.66 -1.46 6.93
C GLY A 44 -2.89 -0.97 6.15
N ILE A 45 -2.74 -0.63 4.87
CA ILE A 45 -3.84 -0.22 3.99
C ILE A 45 -4.86 -1.35 3.83
N LYS A 46 -4.40 -2.59 3.60
CA LYS A 46 -5.29 -3.77 3.54
C LYS A 46 -6.09 -3.95 4.83
N HIS A 47 -5.47 -3.72 5.98
CA HIS A 47 -6.15 -3.83 7.26
C HIS A 47 -7.22 -2.74 7.45
N ASN A 48 -7.07 -1.58 6.82
CA ASN A 48 -8.11 -0.54 6.85
C ASN A 48 -9.35 -0.97 6.03
N LEU A 49 -9.15 -1.60 4.87
CA LEU A 49 -10.25 -2.14 4.04
C LEU A 49 -10.86 -3.43 4.63
N THR A 50 -10.07 -4.23 5.36
CA THR A 50 -10.50 -5.46 6.06
C THR A 50 -10.89 -5.21 7.51
N SER A 51 -10.91 -3.95 7.96
CA SER A 51 -11.73 -3.53 9.08
C SER A 51 -13.06 -3.10 8.47
N PRO A 52 -14.03 -4.01 8.28
CA PRO A 52 -15.40 -3.55 8.29
C PRO A 52 -15.53 -2.82 9.62
N ALA A 53 -15.94 -1.56 9.59
CA ALA A 53 -16.65 -1.01 10.71
C ALA A 53 -17.69 -2.06 11.09
N LEU A 54 -17.41 -2.80 12.18
CA LEU A 54 -18.37 -3.69 12.79
C LEU A 54 -19.65 -2.86 12.91
N PRO A 55 -20.80 -3.29 12.37
CA PRO A 55 -22.05 -2.69 12.78
C PRO A 55 -22.08 -2.89 14.28
N GLN A 56 -22.02 -1.79 15.04
CA GLN A 56 -22.13 -1.86 16.48
C GLN A 56 -23.50 -2.47 16.76
N SER A 57 -23.51 -3.76 17.10
CA SER A 57 -24.65 -4.42 17.72
C SER A 57 -24.88 -3.68 19.02
N ARG A 58 -25.78 -2.70 19.00
CA ARG A 58 -26.32 -2.11 20.21
C ARG A 58 -27.72 -2.69 20.36
N THR A 59 -27.78 -3.69 21.23
CA THR A 59 -28.98 -4.17 21.93
C THR A 59 -29.74 -3.02 22.56
#